data_AF-Q4RDX5-F1
#
_entry.id   AF-Q4RDX5-F1
#
_cell.length_a   1.000
_cell.length_b   1.000
_cell.length_c   1.000
_cell.angle_alpha   90.00
_cell.angle_beta   90.00
_cell.angle_gamma   90.00
#
_symmetry.space_group_name_H-M   'P 1'
#
loop_
_entity.id
_entity.type
_entity.pdbx_description
1 polymer ?
#
loop_
_entity_poly.entity_id
_entity_poly.type
_entity_poly.pdbx_seq_one_letter_code
_entity_poly.pdbx_strand_id
1 'polypeptide(L)'
;SEEDAAAVYKAARFLNMTGSGYVWLVGEREMSGKALSEAPDGLIGLQLINGKNESAHINDAVAVVAQSIQELFEKENITEPPRGCVGNTNIWKTGPLFKR
;
A
#
# COMPACT_ATOMS: atom_id res chain seq x y z
N SER A 1 12.62 6.22 2.90
CA SER A 1 11.64 7.15 3.49
C SER A 1 11.66 8.47 2.73
N GLU A 2 10.68 9.36 2.92
CA GLU A 2 10.70 10.71 2.33
C GLU A 2 11.95 11.50 2.78
N GLU A 3 12.33 11.34 4.05
CA GLU A 3 13.50 12.00 4.64
C GLU A 3 14.81 11.50 4.03
N ASP A 4 14.90 10.19 3.79
CA ASP A 4 16.08 9.59 3.16
C ASP A 4 16.22 10.10 1.73
N ALA A 5 15.11 10.16 0.99
CA ALA A 5 15.08 10.68 -0.38
C ALA A 5 15.53 12.15 -0.41
N ALA A 6 15.03 12.97 0.51
CA ALA A 6 15.45 14.36 0.65
C ALA A 6 16.96 14.49 0.95
N ALA A 7 17.51 13.63 1.81
CA ALA A 7 18.94 13.63 2.11
C ALA A 7 19.78 13.22 0.88
N VAL A 8 19.32 12.21 0.13
CA VAL A 8 19.97 11.76 -1.12
C VAL A 8 19.96 12.88 -2.17
N TYR A 9 18.84 13.57 -2.37
CA TYR A 9 18.78 14.67 -3.35
C TYR A 9 19.72 15.82 -3.00
N LYS A 10 19.83 16.18 -1.71
CA LYS A 10 20.80 17.19 -1.26
C LYS A 10 22.24 16.78 -1.55
N ALA A 11 22.60 15.55 -1.21
CA ALA A 11 23.94 15.03 -1.46
C ALA A 11 24.24 14.96 -2.96
N ALA A 12 23.30 14.48 -3.77
CA ALA A 12 23.45 14.39 -5.21
C ALA A 12 23.58 15.77 -5.87
N ARG A 13 22.87 16.78 -5.37
CA ARG A 13 23.02 18.18 -5.82
C ARG A 13 24.41 18.72 -5.50
N PHE A 14 24.91 18.48 -4.28
CA PHE A 14 26.27 18.87 -3.88
C PHE A 14 27.35 18.21 -4.74
N LEU A 15 27.10 16.98 -5.21
CA LEU A 15 28.00 16.21 -6.07
C LEU A 15 27.77 16.44 -7.58
N ASN A 16 26.95 17.43 -7.97
CA ASN A 16 26.60 17.73 -9.36
C ASN A 16 25.99 16.56 -10.15
N MET A 17 25.31 15.62 -9.48
CA MET A 17 24.65 14.45 -10.07
C MET A 17 23.18 14.70 -10.46
N THR A 18 22.75 15.96 -10.46
CA THR A 18 21.36 16.37 -10.73
C THR A 18 21.22 17.22 -11.99
N GLY A 19 22.34 17.53 -12.66
CA GLY A 19 22.37 18.30 -13.89
C GLY A 19 22.22 17.45 -15.15
N SER A 20 22.56 18.06 -16.29
CA SER A 20 22.56 17.39 -17.59
C SER A 20 23.43 16.12 -17.60
N GLY A 21 22.92 15.05 -18.20
CA GLY A 21 23.60 13.75 -18.27
C GLY A 21 23.14 12.73 -17.24
N TYR A 22 22.26 13.13 -16.31
CA TYR A 22 21.64 12.23 -15.33
C TYR A 22 20.13 12.14 -15.55
N VAL A 23 19.57 10.94 -15.33
CA VAL A 23 18.13 10.69 -15.31
C VAL A 23 17.78 10.06 -13.97
N TRP A 24 16.75 10.60 -13.31
CA TRP A 24 16.30 10.14 -12.01
C TRP A 24 14.94 9.45 -12.15
N LEU A 25 14.89 8.16 -11.83
CA LEU A 25 13.67 7.36 -11.79
C LEU A 25 13.41 6.93 -10.35
N VAL A 26 12.23 7.24 -9.82
CA VAL A 26 11.88 6.97 -8.41
C VAL A 26 10.44 6.48 -8.23
N GLY A 27 10.12 6.02 -7.02
CA GLY A 27 8.78 5.63 -6.63
C GLY A 27 7.92 6.81 -6.17
N GLU A 28 6.72 6.51 -5.68
CA GLU A 28 5.74 7.52 -5.27
C GLU A 28 6.14 8.29 -4.00
N ARG A 29 6.80 7.62 -3.04
CA ARG A 29 7.19 8.23 -1.75
C ARG A 29 8.32 9.24 -1.92
N GLU A 30 9.19 9.01 -2.89
CA GLU A 30 10.30 9.90 -3.22
C GLU A 30 9.80 11.17 -3.95
N MET A 31 8.52 11.19 -4.33
CA MET A 31 7.81 12.29 -4.98
C MET A 31 6.79 12.99 -4.07
N SER A 32 6.86 12.77 -2.76
CA SER A 32 5.96 13.40 -1.79
C SER A 32 6.69 14.18 -0.71
N GLY A 33 5.94 15.06 -0.04
CA GLY A 33 6.37 15.80 1.15
C GLY A 33 7.72 16.45 1.01
N LYS A 34 8.63 16.13 1.94
CA LYS A 34 9.97 16.73 2.00
C LYS A 34 10.88 16.27 0.87
N ALA A 35 10.69 15.04 0.37
CA ALA A 35 11.46 14.54 -0.76
C ALA A 35 11.23 15.39 -2.00
N LEU A 36 9.96 15.71 -2.29
CA LEU A 36 9.58 16.52 -3.44
C LEU A 36 10.18 17.93 -3.39
N SER A 37 10.24 18.56 -2.21
CA SER A 37 10.85 19.89 -2.06
C SER A 37 12.35 19.94 -2.37
N GLU A 38 13.02 18.79 -2.30
CA GLU A 38 14.47 18.70 -2.55
C GLU A 38 14.78 18.01 -3.88
N ALA A 39 13.76 17.45 -4.56
CA ALA A 39 13.91 16.71 -5.79
C ALA A 39 14.55 17.55 -6.90
N PRO A 40 15.38 16.94 -7.77
CA PRO A 40 15.93 17.61 -8.93
C PRO A 40 14.88 17.76 -10.04
N ASP A 41 15.03 18.81 -10.84
CA ASP A 41 14.20 19.02 -12.04
C ASP A 41 14.41 17.89 -13.05
N GLY A 42 13.33 17.48 -13.73
CA GLY A 42 13.37 16.39 -14.71
C GLY A 42 13.34 14.98 -14.13
N LEU A 43 13.13 14.84 -12.82
CA LEU A 43 12.89 13.55 -12.18
C LEU A 43 11.56 12.93 -12.63
N ILE A 44 11.58 11.63 -12.86
CA ILE A 44 10.42 10.83 -13.29
C ILE A 44 10.01 9.92 -12.13
N GLY A 45 8.76 10.06 -11.69
CA GLY A 45 8.21 9.31 -10.58
C GLY A 45 6.98 8.49 -10.97
N LEU A 46 6.58 7.61 -10.05
CA LEU A 46 5.34 6.84 -10.15
C LEU A 46 4.29 7.41 -9.20
N GLN A 47 3.01 7.31 -9.57
CA GLN A 47 1.90 7.62 -8.67
C GLN A 47 0.77 6.63 -8.92
N LEU A 48 0.33 5.95 -7.86
CA LEU A 48 -0.78 5.02 -7.95
C LEU A 48 -2.10 5.78 -8.07
N ILE A 49 -2.81 5.55 -9.18
CA ILE A 49 -4.16 6.09 -9.38
C ILE A 49 -5.08 5.51 -8.30
N ASN A 50 -5.85 6.37 -7.63
CA ASN A 50 -6.68 6.04 -6.47
C ASN A 50 -5.93 5.46 -5.26
N GLY A 51 -4.59 5.53 -5.20
CA GLY A 51 -3.81 4.95 -4.10
C GLY A 51 -4.15 5.49 -2.71
N LYS A 52 -4.74 6.69 -2.62
CA LYS A 52 -5.18 7.34 -1.38
C LYS A 52 -6.70 7.59 -1.31
N ASN A 53 -7.48 7.01 -2.24
CA ASN A 53 -8.93 7.22 -2.31
C ASN A 53 -9.66 6.23 -1.40
N GLU A 54 -9.70 6.52 -0.11
CA GLU A 54 -10.29 5.63 0.91
C GLU A 54 -11.73 5.22 0.58
N SER A 55 -12.57 6.15 0.13
CA SER A 55 -13.97 5.85 -0.20
C SER A 55 -14.10 4.85 -1.35
N ALA A 56 -13.24 4.94 -2.37
CA ALA A 56 -13.22 3.96 -3.45
C ALA A 56 -12.78 2.58 -2.95
N HIS A 57 -11.70 2.53 -2.15
CA HIS A 57 -11.22 1.28 -1.57
C HIS A 57 -12.23 0.63 -0.62
N ILE A 58 -13.00 1.41 0.15
CA ILE A 58 -14.08 0.87 1.01
C ILE A 58 -15.15 0.20 0.13
N ASN A 59 -15.60 0.87 -0.93
CA ASN A 59 -16.61 0.31 -1.82
C ASN A 59 -16.12 -0.99 -2.49
N ASP A 60 -14.90 -0.97 -3.02
CA ASP A 60 -14.30 -2.14 -3.66
C ASP A 60 -14.09 -3.29 -2.66
N ALA A 61 -13.60 -2.99 -1.45
CA ALA A 61 -13.41 -3.98 -0.41
C ALA A 61 -14.73 -4.61 0.07
N VAL A 62 -15.77 -3.80 0.26
CA VAL A 62 -17.11 -4.31 0.62
C VAL A 62 -17.66 -5.21 -0.47
N ALA A 63 -17.49 -4.85 -1.74
CA ALA A 63 -17.91 -5.68 -2.87
C ALA A 63 -17.21 -7.04 -2.88
N VAL A 64 -15.87 -7.05 -2.72
CA VAL A 64 -15.08 -8.28 -2.67
C VAL A 64 -15.49 -9.14 -1.46
N VAL A 65 -15.59 -8.55 -0.27
CA VAL A 65 -15.98 -9.29 0.94
C VAL A 65 -17.38 -9.88 0.81
N ALA A 66 -18.34 -9.11 0.29
CA ALA A 66 -19.72 -9.58 0.10
C ALA A 66 -19.78 -10.79 -0.85
N GLN A 67 -19.08 -10.71 -1.98
CA GLN A 67 -18.99 -11.83 -2.92
C GLN A 67 -18.33 -13.05 -2.29
N SER A 68 -17.18 -12.88 -1.63
CA SER A 68 -16.44 -14.00 -1.01
C SER A 68 -17.24 -14.66 0.12
N ILE A 69 -18.00 -13.90 0.91
CA ILE A 69 -18.87 -14.46 1.96
C ILE A 69 -19.98 -15.30 1.34
N GLN A 70 -20.60 -14.83 0.24
CA GLN A 70 -21.64 -15.59 -0.43
C GLN A 70 -21.10 -16.92 -0.98
N GLU A 71 -19.96 -16.90 -1.68
CA GLU A 71 -19.32 -18.12 -2.19
C GLU A 71 -18.94 -19.10 -1.09
N LEU A 72 -18.48 -18.56 0.04
CA LEU A 72 -18.07 -19.32 1.20
C LEU A 72 -19.29 -20.10 1.77
N PHE A 73 -20.41 -19.43 2.05
CA PHE A 73 -21.62 -20.07 2.59
C PHE A 73 -22.27 -21.09 1.64
N GLU A 74 -22.09 -20.94 0.33
CA GLU A 74 -22.68 -21.85 -0.67
C GLU A 74 -21.91 -23.16 -0.83
N LYS A 75 -20.59 -23.19 -0.51
CA LYS A 75 -19.71 -24.30 -0.91
C LYS A 75 -19.10 -25.09 0.25
N GLU A 76 -19.13 -24.58 1.48
CA GLU A 76 -18.37 -25.12 2.60
C GLU A 76 -19.19 -25.32 3.89
N ASN A 77 -18.78 -26.26 4.75
CA ASN A 77 -19.37 -26.45 6.08
C ASN A 77 -18.68 -25.51 7.09
N ILE A 78 -19.32 -24.38 7.39
CA ILE A 78 -18.65 -23.24 8.03
C ILE A 78 -18.92 -23.18 9.51
N THR A 79 -17.85 -22.97 10.28
CA THR A 79 -17.94 -22.69 11.71
C THR A 79 -18.06 -21.18 11.93
N GLU A 80 -18.77 -20.74 12.96
CA GLU A 80 -18.76 -19.32 13.30
C GLU A 80 -17.34 -18.80 13.69
N PRO A 81 -17.02 -17.54 13.37
CA PRO A 81 -15.79 -16.91 13.84
C PRO A 81 -15.83 -16.69 15.37
N PRO A 82 -14.66 -16.63 16.02
CA PRO A 82 -14.59 -16.38 17.46
C PRO A 82 -15.18 -15.02 17.83
N ARG A 83 -16.07 -14.99 18.83
CA ARG A 83 -16.79 -13.78 19.25
C ARG A 83 -16.01 -12.86 20.21
N GLY A 84 -14.79 -13.25 20.58
CA GLY A 84 -13.95 -12.50 21.50
C GLY A 84 -12.61 -13.19 21.79
N CYS A 85 -11.70 -12.44 22.40
CA CYS A 85 -10.32 -12.86 22.64
C CYS A 85 -10.07 -13.44 24.05
N VAL A 86 -10.82 -13.00 25.07
CA VAL A 86 -10.57 -13.38 26.46
C VAL A 86 -10.87 -14.86 26.68
N GLY A 87 -9.85 -15.62 27.12
CA GLY A 87 -9.96 -17.06 27.37
C GLY A 87 -10.09 -17.92 26.10
N ASN A 88 -9.99 -17.31 24.92
CA ASN A 88 -10.11 -18.02 23.66
C ASN A 88 -8.74 -18.19 23.00
N THR A 89 -8.25 -19.43 22.97
CA THR A 89 -7.01 -19.81 22.28
C THR A 89 -7.27 -20.50 20.94
N ASN A 90 -8.54 -20.62 20.53
CA ASN A 90 -8.92 -21.32 19.32
C ASN A 90 -8.85 -20.39 18.10
N ILE A 91 -8.32 -20.93 17.01
CA ILE A 91 -8.39 -20.30 15.70
C ILE A 91 -9.75 -20.57 15.04
N TRP A 92 -10.18 -19.65 14.17
CA TRP A 92 -11.32 -19.90 13.30
C TRP A 92 -10.97 -20.99 12.29
N LYS A 93 -11.49 -22.21 12.51
CA LYS A 93 -11.10 -23.41 11.74
C LYS A 93 -11.30 -23.27 10.23
N THR A 94 -12.33 -22.52 9.83
CA THR A 94 -12.68 -22.28 8.42
C THR A 94 -12.15 -20.94 7.88
N GLY A 95 -11.49 -20.13 8.72
CA GLY A 95 -10.85 -18.88 8.30
C GLY A 95 -9.79 -19.03 7.20
N PRO A 96 -8.92 -20.08 7.22
CA PRO A 96 -8.01 -20.33 6.10
C PRO A 96 -8.70 -20.67 4.77
N LEU A 97 -9.92 -21.21 4.79
CA LEU A 97 -10.69 -21.48 3.56
C LEU A 97 -11.24 -20.18 2.97
N PHE A 98 -11.68 -19.24 3.81
CA PHE A 98 -12.13 -17.91 3.37
C PHE A 98 -11.05 -17.07 2.68
N LYS A 99 -9.77 -17.33 3.00
CA LYS A 99 -8.63 -16.57 2.43
C LYS A 99 -8.25 -17.01 1.01
N ARG A 100 -8.68 -18.19 0.56
CA ARG A 100 -8.34 -18.74 -0.76
C ARG A 100 -9.16 -18.10 -1.86
#